data_AF-A0A2A6M6C7-F1
#
_entry.id   AF-A0A2A6M6C7-F1
#
_cell.length_a   1.000
_cell.length_b   1.000
_cell.length_c   1.000
_cell.angle_alpha   90.00
_cell.angle_beta   90.00
_cell.angle_gamma   90.00
#
_symmetry.space_group_name_H-M   'P 1'
#
loop_
_entity.id
_entity.type
_entity.pdbx_description
1 polymer ?
#
loop_
_entity_poly.entity_id
_entity_poly.type
_entity_poly.pdbx_seq_one_letter_code
_entity_poly.pdbx_strand_id
1 'polypeptide(L)' 'MTYLEEDVERAIQLFMAEEALSRDDALRCIVRDWLAGHGYLHAAEPGLDELRAGENGEKPLGGA' A
#
# COMPACT_ATOMS: atom_id res chain seq x y z
N MET A 1 -13.48 -13.78 -0.18
CA MET A 1 -12.28 -13.76 0.68
C MET A 1 -11.45 -14.97 0.32
N THR A 2 -10.31 -14.77 -0.33
CA THR A 2 -9.28 -15.81 -0.42
C THR A 2 -8.75 -16.02 0.99
N TYR A 3 -8.91 -17.24 1.52
CA TYR A 3 -8.34 -17.61 2.80
C TYR A 3 -6.87 -17.94 2.57
N LEU A 4 -5.99 -17.28 3.32
CA LEU A 4 -4.58 -17.64 3.38
C LEU A 4 -4.44 -18.91 4.22
N GLU A 5 -3.36 -19.66 4.01
CA GLU A 5 -3.01 -20.80 4.86
C GLU A 5 -2.78 -20.32 6.31
N GLU A 6 -3.07 -21.18 7.29
CA GLU A 6 -3.10 -20.79 8.71
C GLU A 6 -1.75 -20.25 9.21
N ASP A 7 -0.66 -20.86 8.75
CA ASP A 7 0.70 -20.45 9.05
C ASP A 7 1.01 -19.06 8.48
N VAL A 8 0.55 -18.77 7.26
CA VAL A 8 0.70 -17.46 6.61
C VAL A 8 -0.11 -16.40 7.35
N GLU A 9 -1.36 -16.70 7.70
CA GLU A 9 -2.22 -15.77 8.46
C GLU A 9 -1.61 -15.46 9.84
N ARG A 10 -1.04 -16.46 10.52
CA ARG A 10 -0.35 -16.27 11.80
C ARG A 10 0.89 -15.38 11.65
N ALA A 11 1.68 -15.58 10.61
CA ALA A 11 2.85 -14.75 10.33
C ALA A 11 2.46 -13.28 10.07
N ILE A 12 1.38 -13.05 9.31
CA ILE A 12 0.86 -11.70 9.05
C ILE A 12 0.36 -11.05 10.35
N GLN A 13 -0.34 -11.79 11.21
CA GLN A 13 -0.80 -11.27 12.50
C GLN A 13 0.36 -10.87 13.43
N LEU A 14 1.47 -11.63 13.43
CA LEU A 14 2.66 -11.26 14.19
C LEU A 14 3.28 -9.97 13.65
N PHE A 15 3.42 -9.86 12.33
CA PHE A 15 3.93 -8.64 11.70
C PHE A 15 3.03 -7.42 11.94
N MET A 16 1.70 -7.59 11.89
CA MET A 16 0.74 -6.55 12.24
C MET A 16 0.93 -6.06 13.68
N ALA A 17 1.16 -6.97 14.63
CA ALA A 17 1.36 -6.63 16.03
C ALA A 17 2.71 -5.94 16.29
N GLU A 18 3.76 -6.36 15.60
CA GLU A 18 5.11 -5.80 15.71
C GLU A 18 5.17 -4.37 15.17
N GLU A 19 4.62 -4.13 13.99
CA GLU A 19 4.67 -2.84 13.30
C GLU A 19 3.47 -1.93 13.63
N ALA A 20 2.54 -2.40 14.48
CA ALA A 20 1.28 -1.73 14.82
C ALA A 20 0.46 -1.31 13.57
N LEU A 21 0.37 -2.23 12.60
CA LEU A 21 -0.29 -2.00 11.31
C LEU A 21 -1.66 -2.69 11.21
N SER A 22 -2.54 -2.10 10.40
CA SER A 22 -3.75 -2.79 9.94
C SER A 22 -3.40 -3.94 9.00
N ARG A 23 -4.28 -4.93 8.87
CA ARG A 23 -4.06 -6.07 7.95
C ARG A 23 -3.75 -5.62 6.52
N ASP A 24 -4.48 -4.63 6.03
CA ASP A 24 -4.28 -4.11 4.67
C ASP A 24 -2.91 -3.44 4.50
N ASP A 25 -2.49 -2.61 5.48
CA ASP A 25 -1.18 -1.96 5.47
C ASP A 25 -0.04 -2.98 5.61
N ALA A 26 -0.20 -3.97 6.48
CA ALA A 26 0.75 -5.07 6.63
C ALA A 26 0.93 -5.83 5.30
N LEU A 27 -0.17 -6.20 4.64
CA LEU A 27 -0.15 -6.87 3.34
C LEU A 27 0.50 -6.00 2.26
N ARG A 28 0.18 -4.69 2.21
CA ARG A 28 0.82 -3.76 1.27
C ARG A 28 2.32 -3.68 1.50
N CYS A 29 2.76 -3.58 2.75
CA CYS A 29 4.18 -3.56 3.09
C CYS A 29 4.90 -4.83 2.62
N ILE A 30 4.36 -6.01 2.96
CA ILE A 30 4.94 -7.31 2.60
C ILE A 30 5.01 -7.47 1.08
N VAL A 31 3.91 -7.20 0.38
CA VAL A 31 3.84 -7.36 -1.08
C VAL A 31 4.77 -6.36 -1.78
N ARG A 32 4.80 -5.10 -1.34
CA ARG A 32 5.68 -4.08 -1.90
C ARG A 32 7.15 -4.45 -1.74
N ASP A 33 7.54 -4.90 -0.55
CA ASP A 33 8.92 -5.33 -0.28
C ASP A 33 9.31 -6.52 -1.15
N TRP A 34 8.46 -7.55 -1.21
CA TRP A 34 8.68 -8.72 -2.06
C TRP A 34 8.83 -8.35 -3.54
N LEU A 35 7.95 -7.49 -4.06
CA LEU A 35 7.99 -7.04 -5.46
C LEU A 35 9.23 -6.19 -5.74
N ALA A 36 9.66 -5.36 -4.80
CA ALA A 36 10.87 -4.57 -4.93
C ALA A 36 12.13 -5.45 -4.93
N GLY A 37 12.20 -6.45 -4.04
CA GLY A 37 13.31 -7.39 -3.97
C GLY A 37 13.50 -8.24 -5.24
N HIS A 38 12.44 -8.43 -6.02
CA HIS A 38 12.46 -9.17 -7.29
C HIS A 38 12.55 -8.26 -8.53
N GLY A 39 12.64 -6.93 -8.35
CA GLY A 39 12.74 -5.96 -9.46
C GLY A 39 11.42 -5.73 -10.21
N TYR A 40 10.30 -6.25 -9.72
CA TYR A 40 8.96 -5.95 -10.26
C TYR A 40 8.50 -4.54 -9.89
N LEU A 41 8.98 -4.02 -8.76
CA LEU A 41 8.77 -2.64 -8.35
C LEU A 41 10.13 -1.93 -8.34
N HIS A 42 10.36 -1.04 -9.30
CA HIS A 42 11.50 -0.14 -9.22
C HIS A 42 11.16 0.93 -8.17
N ALA A 43 12.01 1.11 -7.16
CA ALA A 43 11.86 2.16 -6.14
C ALA A 43 11.85 3.61 -6.73
N ALA A 44 11.97 3.74 -8.05
CA ALA A 44 12.10 4.97 -8.81
C ALA A 44 11.02 5.11 -9.89
N GLU A 45 9.80 4.60 -9.67
CA GLU A 45 8.63 5.00 -10.50
C GLU A 45 7.92 6.19 -9.82
N PRO A 46 8.26 7.45 -10.19
CA PRO A 46 7.53 8.63 -9.78
C PRO A 46 6.15 8.60 -10.45
N GLY A 47 5.17 8.03 -9.76
CA GLY A 47 3.79 7.98 -10.25
C GLY A 47 2.78 7.49 -9.22
N LEU A 48 3.23 6.81 -8.16
CA LEU A 48 2.34 6.45 -7.05
C LEU A 48 2.10 7.59 -6.04
N ASP A 49 2.97 8.61 -6.02
CA ASP A 49 2.85 9.78 -5.15
C ASP A 49 1.74 10.76 -5.64
N GLU A 50 1.45 10.77 -6.94
CA GLU A 50 0.44 11.66 -7.55
C GLU A 50 -1.01 11.21 -7.29
N LEU A 51 -1.26 9.93 -7.00
CA LEU A 51 -2.62 9.44 -6.72
C LEU A 51 -3.18 9.93 -5.37
N ARG A 52 -2.32 10.44 -4.48
CA ARG A 52 -2.74 11.05 -3.20
C ARG A 52 -2.92 12.57 -3.26
N ALA A 53 -2.45 13.21 -4.33
CA ALA A 53 -2.57 14.66 -4.55
C ALA A 53 -3.82 15.07 -5.36
N GLY A 54 -4.67 14.11 -5.73
CA GLY A 54 -5.84 14.32 -6.61
C GLY A 54 -7.18 14.61 -5.91
N GLU A 55 -7.24 14.69 -4.58
CA GLU A 55 -8.47 15.04 -3.84
C GLU A 55 -8.35 16.41 -3.14
N ASN A 56 -7.93 17.46 -3.86
CA ASN A 56 -8.30 18.84 -3.52
C ASN A 56 -8.03 19.80 -4.67
N GLY A 57 -8.83 19.69 -5.73
CA GLY A 57 -8.92 20.69 -6.79
C GLY A 57 -10.21 21.47 -6.62
N GLU A 58 -10.21 22.44 -5.71
CA GLU A 58 -11.24 23.49 -5.64
C GLU A 58 -11.51 24.03 -7.05
N LYS A 59 -12.75 23.84 -7.52
CA LYS A 59 -13.21 24.36 -8.81
C LYS A 59 -13.20 25.89 -8.71
N PRO A 60 -12.38 26.65 -9.47
CA PRO A 60 -12.56 28.09 -9.51
C PRO A 60 -13.87 28.36 -10.27
N LEU A 61 -14.82 28.98 -9.59
CA LEU A 61 -15.98 29.59 -10.21
C LEU A 61 -15.46 30.76 -11.06
N GLY A 62 -15.21 30.49 -12.34
CA GLY A 62 -14.89 31.51 -13.33
C GLY A 62 -16.04 32.51 -13.42
N GLY A 63 -15.76 33.75 -13.04
CA GLY A 63 -16.59 34.90 -13.36
C GLY A 63 -16.18 35.46 -14.72
N ALA A 64 -17.18 35.69 -15.56
CA ALA A 64 -17.24 36.77 -16.54
C ALA A 64 -18.71 36.97 -16.92
#